data_AF-A0A536D4K7-F1
#
_entry.id   AF-A0A536D4K7-F1
#
_cell.length_a   1.000
_cell.length_b   1.000
_cell.length_c   1.000
_cell.angle_alpha   90.00
_cell.angle_beta   90.00
_cell.angle_gamma   90.00
#
_symmetry.space_group_name_H-M   'P 1'
#
loop_
_entity.id
_entity.type
_entity.pdbx_description
1 polymer ?
#
loop_
_entity_poly.entity_id
_entity_poly.type
_entity_poly.pdbx_seq_one_letter_code
_entity_poly.pdbx_strand_id
1 'polypeptide(L)' 'IKGYPNQDSPYMEGMTPILGVDVWEHAYYLKYQNKRPDYVAAWFNTINWKAVAERYK' A
#
# COMPACT_ATOMS: atom_id res chain seq x y z
N ILE A 1 -0.91 -10.84 -4.77
CA ILE A 1 -1.03 -9.81 -3.71
C ILE A 1 -0.62 -10.48 -2.41
N LYS A 2 0.36 -9.91 -1.69
CA LYS A 2 0.91 -10.49 -0.46
C LYS A 2 1.13 -9.37 0.56
N GLY A 3 0.73 -9.60 1.81
CA GLY A 3 1.01 -8.70 2.93
C GLY A 3 2.33 -9.07 3.59
N TYR A 4 3.03 -8.07 4.12
CA TYR A 4 4.28 -8.22 4.83
C TYR A 4 4.14 -7.62 6.23
N PRO A 5 4.57 -8.33 7.28
CA PRO A 5 4.53 -7.79 8.63
C PRO A 5 5.58 -6.68 8.78
N ASN A 6 5.26 -5.70 9.63
CA ASN A 6 6.17 -4.62 9.99
C ASN A 6 6.75 -3.86 8.79
N GLN A 7 8.06 -3.95 8.58
CA GLN A 7 8.82 -3.30 7.51
C GLN A 7 9.46 -4.32 6.56
N ASP A 8 9.01 -5.59 6.62
CA ASP A 8 9.46 -6.62 5.70
C ASP A 8 9.02 -6.27 4.26
N SER A 9 9.79 -6.70 3.28
CA SER A 9 9.62 -6.25 1.89
C SER A 9 9.66 -7.42 0.89
N PRO A 10 8.87 -7.37 -0.20
CA PRO A 10 8.95 -8.35 -1.29
C PRO A 10 10.35 -8.52 -1.88
N TYR A 11 11.21 -7.50 -1.78
CA TYR A 11 12.59 -7.60 -2.24
C TYR A 11 13.39 -8.69 -1.52
N MET A 12 13.03 -9.03 -0.28
CA MET A 12 13.65 -10.14 0.47
C MET A 12 13.40 -11.51 -0.17
N GLU A 13 12.37 -11.61 -1.02
CA GLU A 13 12.01 -12.80 -1.78
C GLU A 13 12.38 -12.67 -3.27
N GLY A 14 13.20 -11.68 -3.63
CA GLY A 14 13.57 -11.40 -5.02
C GLY A 14 12.42 -10.86 -5.88
N MET A 15 11.33 -10.37 -5.28
CA MET A 15 10.22 -9.76 -6.00
C MET A 15 10.36 -8.24 -6.05
N THR A 16 9.98 -7.63 -7.17
CA THR A 16 9.95 -6.16 -7.33
C THR A 16 8.52 -5.64 -7.13
N PRO A 17 8.21 -4.94 -6.02
CA PRO A 17 6.90 -4.34 -5.81
C PRO A 17 6.66 -3.15 -6.75
N ILE A 18 5.51 -3.14 -7.41
CA ILE A 18 5.07 -2.05 -8.32
C ILE A 18 4.05 -1.11 -7.69
N LEU A 19 3.40 -1.54 -6.61
CA LEU A 19 2.39 -0.80 -5.83
C LEU A 19 2.34 -1.36 -4.41
N GLY A 20 2.15 -0.49 -3.41
CA GLY A 20 1.97 -0.87 -2.02
C GLY A 20 1.04 0.10 -1.30
N VAL A 21 0.38 -0.39 -0.25
CA VAL A 21 -0.44 0.41 0.67
C VAL A 21 0.06 0.19 2.09
N ASP A 22 0.30 1.27 2.82
CA ASP A 22 0.67 1.19 4.23
C ASP A 22 -0.60 1.08 5.08
N VAL A 23 -0.67 0.04 5.90
CA VAL A 23 -1.80 -0.25 6.78
C VAL A 23 -1.41 -0.22 8.25
N TRP A 24 -0.27 0.38 8.59
CA TRP A 24 0.04 0.78 9.97
C TRP A 24 -0.93 1.87 10.41
N GLU A 25 -1.34 1.84 11.68
CA GLU A 25 -2.34 2.76 12.20
C GLU A 25 -1.91 4.22 11.99
N HIS A 26 -0.64 4.55 12.17
CA HIS A 26 -0.15 5.92 11.94
C HIS A 26 -0.40 6.47 10.53
N ALA A 27 -0.61 5.60 9.53
CA ALA A 27 -0.90 6.02 8.15
C ALA A 27 -2.33 6.56 7.99
N TYR A 28 -3.26 6.18 8.87
CA TYR A 28 -4.69 6.48 8.69
C TYR A 28 -5.46 6.91 9.95
N TYR A 29 -4.93 6.67 11.15
CA TYR A 29 -5.72 6.71 12.39
C TYR A 29 -6.27 8.09 12.74
N LEU A 30 -5.54 9.17 12.40
CA LEU A 30 -6.00 10.54 12.66
C LEU A 30 -7.33 10.86 11.96
N LYS A 31 -7.57 10.28 10.77
CA LYS A 31 -8.79 10.54 9.99
C LYS A 31 -9.81 9.40 10.06
N TYR A 32 -9.35 8.15 10.11
CA TYR A 32 -10.22 6.97 9.96
C TYR A 32 -10.33 6.13 11.24
N GLN A 33 -9.52 6.38 12.27
CA GLN A 33 -9.49 5.61 13.53
C GLN A 33 -9.45 4.10 13.25
N ASN A 34 -10.40 3.30 13.74
CA ASN A 34 -10.48 1.87 13.51
C ASN A 34 -11.00 1.48 12.11
N LYS A 35 -11.44 2.43 11.29
CA LYS A 35 -12.04 2.21 9.97
C LYS A 35 -10.98 2.08 8.86
N ARG A 36 -10.07 1.11 9.01
CA ARG A 36 -9.10 0.77 7.95
C ARG A 36 -9.75 0.51 6.57
N PRO A 37 -10.92 -0.17 6.47
CA PRO A 37 -11.56 -0.38 5.16
C PRO A 37 -11.87 0.93 4.42
N ASP A 38 -12.34 1.96 5.12
CA ASP A 38 -12.67 3.27 4.54
C ASP A 38 -11.40 3.98 4.02
N TYR A 39 -10.28 3.87 4.76
CA TYR A 39 -8.99 4.37 4.32
C TYR A 39 -8.54 3.72 3.01
N VAL A 40 -8.59 2.38 2.94
CA VAL A 40 -8.17 1.63 1.73
C VAL A 40 -9.06 1.97 0.55
N ALA A 41 -10.38 2.10 0.75
CA ALA A 41 -11.31 2.52 -0.29
C ALA A 41 -10.99 3.93 -0.82
N ALA A 42 -10.67 4.88 0.08
CA ALA A 42 -10.27 6.23 -0.32
C ALA A 42 -8.90 6.24 -1.02
N TRP A 43 -7.94 5.43 -0.57
CA TRP A 43 -6.60 5.31 -1.12
C TRP A 43 -6.61 4.92 -2.61
N PHE A 44 -7.51 4.03 -3.04
CA PHE A 44 -7.66 3.65 -4.45
C PHE A 44 -7.91 4.83 -5.39
N ASN A 45 -8.56 5.91 -4.91
CA ASN A 45 -8.81 7.12 -5.69
C ASN A 45 -7.57 8.01 -5.87
N THR A 46 -6.48 7.72 -5.17
CA THR A 46 -5.24 8.53 -5.15
C THR A 46 -4.06 7.87 -5.86
N ILE A 47 -4.25 6.66 -6.39
CA ILE A 47 -3.17 5.90 -7.03
C ILE A 47 -2.72 6.58 -8.33
N ASN A 48 -1.41 6.80 -8.45
CA ASN A 48 -0.79 7.21 -9.72
C ASN A 48 -0.55 5.99 -10.62
N TRP A 49 -1.55 5.65 -11.43
CA TRP A 49 -1.50 4.49 -12.33
C TRP A 49 -0.42 4.59 -13.41
N LYS A 50 -0.06 5.79 -13.86
CA LYS A 50 1.04 5.97 -14.83
C LYS A 50 2.36 5.49 -14.24
N ALA A 51 2.65 5.87 -12.99
CA ALA A 51 3.87 5.46 -12.31
C ALA A 51 3.88 3.96 -11.97
N VAL A 52 2.71 3.35 -11.70
CA VAL A 52 2.61 1.88 -11.52
C VAL A 52 2.91 1.17 -12.84
N ALA A 53 2.34 1.65 -13.95
CA ALA A 53 2.58 1.10 -15.28
C ALA A 53 4.05 1.24 -15.72
N GLU A 54 4.72 2.34 -15.37
CA GLU A 54 6.16 2.53 -15.62
C GLU A 54 7.03 1.53 -14.85
N ARG A 55 6.67 1.18 -13.61
CA ARG A 55 7.38 0.17 -12.79
C ARG A 55 7.13 -1.28 -13.23
N TYR A 56 6.04 -1.51 -13.96
CA TYR A 56 5.67 -2.85 -14.43
C TYR A 56 6.44 -3.27 -15.69
N LYS A 57 6.98 -2.30 -16.44
CA LYS A 57 7.81 -2.55 -17.61
C LYS A 57 9.17 -3.10 -17.22
#